data_AF-A0A543GE77-F1
#
_entry.id   AF-A0A543GE77-F1
#
_cell.length_a   1.000
_cell.length_b   1.000
_cell.length_c   1.000
_cell.angle_alpha   90.00
_cell.angle_beta   90.00
_cell.angle_gamma   90.00
#
_symmetry.space_group_name_H-M   'P 1'
#
loop_
_entity.id
_entity.type
_entity.pdbx_description
1 polymer ?
#
loop_
_entity_poly.entity_id
_entity_poly.type
_entity_poly.pdbx_seq_one_letter_code
_entity_poly.pdbx_strand_id
1 'polypeptide(L)'
;MIHSGPRPLPFRPIRLVLMISTVLTAVSLAVAIAAPDRDARDEFARWLDVLGENTLPGWWNTALLLAVALACAVTGAAAMAGGVFGAGAWFTGAGIVAAFSLAELSGVHRRLGGIGRLVLGEDALTRNWFAMAALVVPVLAAVLLVLAARLGVPSSRLLAGGGVLLMVSAVGGELAAALLGGRTGPALAPVIVAHLGELGENVGGALMLAAAVRALVVSRAGHALTVRHRRAAPGGGTAPVRLTALWWWLGGLSVALTVLSLGFVIADPAHPLLRDVRLFADLLVEHNLPTWWSVALLATAALAHFATFLAARNAGAPEAAYWLVTAAVLAFLSLDDQSQLHERSEELGRLVVTETGDFPFYWLIPGTLAGLGVAAALVTLAVRVNARARMLLIGGIVLMLAAGLGLEVVQGLFMAAGNEGTGFVLGYHVEELGEDVGVILLIGAAAAMTRVSRGGGLALVYADHPSDDHLVQSPTGSDQRESDAGMRGPIPARSGRPGVPGSSVWN
;
A
#
# COMPACT_ATOMS: atom_id res chain seq x y z
N MET A 1 22.12 19.08 31.02
CA MET A 1 21.72 19.18 29.59
C MET A 1 22.05 17.86 28.91
N ILE A 2 21.04 17.01 28.71
CA ILE A 2 21.23 15.73 28.01
C ILE A 2 21.22 16.06 26.51
N HIS A 3 22.31 15.75 25.82
CA HIS A 3 22.40 15.84 24.36
C HIS A 3 21.34 14.91 23.73
N SER A 4 20.18 15.45 23.42
CA SER A 4 19.15 14.83 22.57
C SER A 4 19.53 15.05 21.10
N GLY A 5 20.69 14.53 20.70
CA GLY A 5 20.98 14.33 19.28
C GLY A 5 20.03 13.28 18.70
N PRO A 6 19.71 13.33 17.40
CA PRO A 6 18.87 12.32 16.75
C PRO A 6 19.50 10.94 16.92
N ARG A 7 18.91 10.10 17.78
CA ARG A 7 19.33 8.70 17.90
C ARG A 7 18.84 7.96 16.66
N PRO A 8 19.74 7.36 15.84
CA PRO A 8 19.30 6.51 14.74
C PRO A 8 18.50 5.34 15.32
N LEU A 9 17.37 5.03 14.68
CA LEU A 9 16.61 3.84 15.05
C LEU A 9 17.50 2.60 14.83
N PRO A 10 17.50 1.62 15.76
CA PRO A 10 18.34 0.42 15.64
C PRO A 10 17.94 -0.52 14.49
N PHE A 11 16.85 -0.20 13.77
CA PHE A 11 16.31 -1.00 12.68
C PHE A 11 17.18 -0.86 11.42
N ARG A 12 17.72 -1.98 10.93
CA ARG A 12 18.42 -2.05 9.63
C ARG A 12 17.48 -2.73 8.61
N PRO A 13 16.47 -2.02 8.07
CA PRO A 13 15.42 -2.61 7.24
C PRO A 13 15.97 -3.39 6.05
N ILE A 14 17.02 -2.86 5.41
CA ILE A 14 17.64 -3.47 4.23
C ILE A 14 18.26 -4.84 4.54
N ARG A 15 18.86 -5.03 5.73
CA ARG A 15 19.44 -6.33 6.10
C ARG A 15 18.35 -7.38 6.28
N LEU A 16 17.23 -6.99 6.88
CA LEU A 16 16.10 -7.89 7.09
C LEU A 16 15.46 -8.28 5.75
N VAL A 17 15.27 -7.31 4.84
CA VAL A 17 14.75 -7.56 3.49
C VAL A 17 15.62 -8.57 2.76
N LEU A 18 16.95 -8.34 2.71
CA LEU A 18 17.87 -9.25 2.04
C LEU A 18 17.88 -10.66 2.67
N MET A 19 17.78 -10.74 4.00
CA MET A 19 17.71 -12.02 4.70
C MET A 19 16.44 -12.79 4.34
N ILE A 20 15.28 -12.13 4.36
CA ILE A 20 14.00 -12.76 4.01
C ILE A 20 14.02 -13.22 2.55
N SER A 21 14.40 -12.35 1.60
CA SER A 21 14.51 -12.72 0.19
C SER A 21 15.45 -13.91 -0.03
N THR A 22 16.63 -13.90 0.62
CA THR A 22 17.59 -15.01 0.50
C THR A 22 17.03 -16.31 1.06
N VAL A 23 16.38 -16.27 2.23
CA VAL A 23 15.79 -17.46 2.86
C VAL A 23 14.65 -18.01 2.01
N LEU A 24 13.73 -17.17 1.54
CA LEU A 24 12.61 -17.60 0.70
C LEU A 24 13.08 -18.20 -0.62
N THR A 25 14.03 -17.57 -1.31
CA THR A 25 14.60 -18.14 -2.54
C THR A 25 15.35 -19.45 -2.27
N ALA A 26 16.09 -19.56 -1.16
CA ALA A 26 16.81 -20.79 -0.81
C ALA A 26 15.87 -21.94 -0.46
N VAL A 27 14.80 -21.66 0.29
CA VAL A 27 13.75 -22.65 0.61
C VAL A 27 13.03 -23.09 -0.65
N SER A 28 12.65 -22.16 -1.52
CA SER A 28 12.06 -22.49 -2.84
C SER A 28 12.98 -23.37 -3.67
N LEU A 29 14.27 -23.05 -3.72
CA LEU A 29 15.25 -23.85 -4.47
C LEU A 29 15.38 -25.25 -3.89
N ALA A 30 15.37 -25.39 -2.56
CA ALA A 30 15.39 -26.68 -1.90
C ALA A 30 14.15 -27.51 -2.24
N VAL A 31 12.95 -26.89 -2.26
CA VAL A 31 11.72 -27.52 -2.73
C VAL A 31 11.86 -27.98 -4.18
N ALA A 32 12.40 -27.14 -5.06
CA ALA A 32 12.56 -27.48 -6.46
C ALA A 32 13.55 -28.62 -6.72
N ILE A 33 14.57 -28.77 -5.87
CA ILE A 33 15.52 -29.89 -5.92
C ILE A 33 14.88 -31.18 -5.37
N ALA A 34 14.14 -31.07 -4.26
CA ALA A 34 13.53 -32.22 -3.58
C ALA A 34 12.34 -32.80 -4.37
N ALA A 35 11.57 -31.94 -5.04
CA ALA A 35 10.44 -32.31 -5.88
C ALA A 35 10.55 -31.62 -7.25
N PRO A 36 11.36 -32.17 -8.19
CA PRO A 36 11.59 -31.56 -9.50
C PRO A 36 10.34 -31.52 -10.37
N ASP A 37 9.47 -32.52 -10.24
CA ASP A 37 8.17 -32.52 -10.87
C ASP A 37 7.23 -31.57 -10.11
N ARG A 38 6.84 -30.47 -10.75
CA ARG A 38 5.99 -29.44 -10.15
C ARG A 38 4.56 -29.90 -9.97
N ASP A 39 4.06 -30.74 -10.87
CA ASP A 39 2.69 -31.21 -10.86
C ASP A 39 2.47 -32.25 -9.76
N ALA A 40 3.55 -32.90 -9.32
CA ALA A 40 3.55 -33.86 -8.22
C ALA A 40 3.80 -33.23 -6.83
N ARG A 41 3.97 -31.90 -6.73
CA ARG A 41 4.19 -31.23 -5.44
C ARG A 41 2.93 -31.19 -4.60
N ASP A 42 3.09 -31.40 -3.30
CA ASP A 42 2.04 -31.11 -2.33
C ASP A 42 1.78 -29.60 -2.22
N GLU A 43 0.68 -29.23 -1.57
CA GLU A 43 0.23 -27.84 -1.50
C GLU A 43 1.25 -26.94 -0.79
N PHE A 44 1.92 -27.46 0.24
CA PHE A 44 2.92 -26.70 0.98
C PHE A 44 4.16 -26.40 0.13
N ALA A 45 4.62 -27.38 -0.65
CA ALA A 45 5.71 -27.21 -1.60
C ALA A 45 5.32 -26.25 -2.74
N ARG A 46 4.07 -26.28 -3.23
CA ARG A 46 3.58 -25.29 -4.20
C ARG A 46 3.56 -23.88 -3.63
N TRP A 47 3.13 -23.69 -2.38
CA TRP A 47 3.09 -22.39 -1.72
C TRP A 47 4.49 -21.78 -1.48
N LEU A 48 5.51 -22.61 -1.34
CA LEU A 48 6.91 -22.20 -1.16
C LEU A 48 7.69 -22.03 -2.48
N ASP A 49 7.08 -22.29 -3.63
CA ASP A 49 7.73 -22.25 -4.94
C ASP A 49 7.75 -20.83 -5.54
N VAL A 50 8.92 -20.20 -5.58
CA VAL A 50 9.10 -18.86 -6.13
C VAL A 50 8.71 -18.76 -7.61
N LEU A 51 8.79 -19.87 -8.34
CA LEU A 51 8.45 -19.89 -9.76
C LEU A 51 6.97 -20.22 -9.99
N GLY A 52 6.18 -20.41 -8.92
CA GLY A 52 4.76 -20.71 -8.94
C GLY A 52 3.89 -19.48 -8.99
N GLU A 53 2.59 -19.70 -9.16
CA GLU A 53 1.57 -18.66 -9.05
C GLU A 53 0.96 -18.70 -7.65
N ASN A 54 0.57 -17.55 -7.14
CA ASN A 54 -0.04 -17.39 -5.81
C ASN A 54 0.82 -17.94 -4.66
N THR A 55 2.13 -17.64 -4.64
CA THR A 55 3.07 -18.24 -3.66
C THR A 55 3.57 -17.23 -2.63
N LEU A 56 4.05 -17.72 -1.48
CA LEU A 56 4.63 -16.87 -0.44
C LEU A 56 5.83 -16.05 -0.95
N PRO A 57 6.79 -16.61 -1.70
CA PRO A 57 7.87 -15.81 -2.27
C PRO A 57 7.38 -14.77 -3.29
N GLY A 58 6.37 -15.09 -4.11
CA GLY A 58 5.77 -14.13 -5.06
C GLY A 58 5.08 -12.97 -4.36
N TRP A 59 4.36 -13.24 -3.26
CA TRP A 59 3.81 -12.20 -2.40
C TRP A 59 4.91 -11.33 -1.79
N TRP A 60 5.97 -11.94 -1.26
CA TRP A 60 7.08 -11.19 -0.69
C TRP A 60 7.72 -10.24 -1.72
N ASN A 61 7.93 -10.70 -2.96
CA ASN A 61 8.45 -9.86 -4.05
C ASN A 61 7.51 -8.68 -4.33
N THR A 62 6.21 -8.97 -4.50
CA THR A 62 5.18 -7.96 -4.77
C THR A 62 5.09 -6.91 -3.64
N ALA A 63 5.03 -7.36 -2.38
CA ALA A 63 4.96 -6.52 -1.20
C ALA A 63 6.23 -5.66 -1.03
N LEU A 64 7.41 -6.22 -1.33
CA LEU A 64 8.67 -5.47 -1.32
C LEU A 64 8.64 -4.35 -2.37
N LEU A 65 8.20 -4.65 -3.60
CA LEU A 65 8.10 -3.66 -4.67
C LEU A 65 7.09 -2.56 -4.33
N LEU A 66 5.93 -2.89 -3.76
CA LEU A 66 4.97 -1.91 -3.25
C LEU A 66 5.58 -1.02 -2.14
N ALA A 67 6.31 -1.61 -1.20
CA ALA A 67 7.00 -0.87 -0.14
C ALA A 67 8.09 0.07 -0.70
N VAL A 68 8.84 -0.37 -1.72
CA VAL A 68 9.82 0.45 -2.44
C VAL A 68 9.12 1.61 -3.16
N ALA A 69 8.02 1.36 -3.85
CA ALA A 69 7.25 2.37 -4.54
C ALA A 69 6.74 3.44 -3.56
N LEU A 70 6.19 3.02 -2.41
CA LEU A 70 5.74 3.94 -1.37
C LEU A 70 6.92 4.73 -0.76
N ALA A 71 8.04 4.09 -0.47
CA ALA A 71 9.22 4.76 0.07
C ALA A 71 9.76 5.83 -0.91
N CYS A 72 9.76 5.53 -2.21
CA CYS A 72 10.08 6.49 -3.26
C CYS A 72 9.06 7.65 -3.28
N ALA A 73 7.76 7.36 -3.24
CA ALA A 73 6.72 8.39 -3.22
C ALA A 73 6.84 9.33 -2.00
N VAL A 74 7.06 8.78 -0.80
CA VAL A 74 7.32 9.55 0.44
C VAL A 74 8.59 10.39 0.31
N THR A 75 9.65 9.84 -0.30
CA THR A 75 10.89 10.58 -0.55
C THR A 75 10.68 11.74 -1.52
N GLY A 76 9.91 11.52 -2.59
CA GLY A 76 9.52 12.57 -3.54
C GLY A 76 8.68 13.66 -2.88
N ALA A 77 7.71 13.28 -2.05
CA ALA A 77 6.87 14.22 -1.30
C ALA A 77 7.69 15.03 -0.28
N ALA A 78 8.60 14.40 0.45
CA ALA A 78 9.51 15.09 1.38
C ALA A 78 10.50 16.01 0.65
N ALA A 79 10.99 15.61 -0.53
CA ALA A 79 11.83 16.44 -1.38
C ALA A 79 11.06 17.67 -1.90
N MET A 80 9.83 17.48 -2.38
CA MET A 80 8.95 18.54 -2.85
C MET A 80 8.60 19.53 -1.71
N ALA A 81 8.22 19.01 -0.54
CA ALA A 81 7.94 19.83 0.65
C ALA A 81 9.16 20.61 1.15
N GLY A 82 10.37 20.09 0.89
CA GLY A 82 11.65 20.70 1.26
C GLY A 82 12.30 21.55 0.18
N GLY A 83 11.65 21.78 -0.96
CA GLY A 83 12.20 22.56 -2.08
C GLY A 83 13.43 21.92 -2.74
N VAL A 84 13.58 20.59 -2.66
CA VAL A 84 14.74 19.88 -3.17
C VAL A 84 14.54 19.53 -4.65
N PHE A 85 15.49 19.94 -5.50
CA PHE A 85 15.53 19.54 -6.90
C PHE A 85 15.61 18.02 -7.06
N GLY A 86 14.91 17.45 -8.04
CA GLY A 86 14.89 16.02 -8.30
C GLY A 86 13.73 15.25 -7.63
N ALA A 87 12.77 15.92 -7.00
CA ALA A 87 11.56 15.28 -6.46
C ALA A 87 10.84 14.40 -7.50
N GLY A 88 10.77 14.84 -8.76
CA GLY A 88 10.18 14.09 -9.87
C GLY A 88 10.83 12.72 -10.10
N ALA A 89 12.14 12.59 -9.91
CA ALA A 89 12.84 11.31 -10.09
C ALA A 89 12.36 10.24 -9.10
N TRP A 90 12.01 10.65 -7.87
CA TRP A 90 11.45 9.74 -6.88
C TRP A 90 10.02 9.29 -7.23
N PHE A 91 9.18 10.17 -7.76
CA PHE A 91 7.84 9.79 -8.23
C PHE A 91 7.90 8.88 -9.46
N THR A 92 8.81 9.14 -10.39
CA THR A 92 9.02 8.24 -11.53
C THR A 92 9.54 6.88 -11.08
N GLY A 93 10.51 6.85 -10.15
CA GLY A 93 10.97 5.60 -9.55
C GLY A 93 9.84 4.83 -8.85
N ALA A 94 8.94 5.54 -8.15
CA ALA A 94 7.76 4.93 -7.56
C ALA A 94 6.82 4.32 -8.62
N GLY A 95 6.53 5.05 -9.70
CA GLY A 95 5.68 4.55 -10.79
C GLY A 95 6.28 3.34 -11.52
N ILE A 96 7.59 3.36 -11.79
CA ILE A 96 8.28 2.21 -12.41
C ILE A 96 8.16 0.98 -11.51
N VAL A 97 8.48 1.11 -10.23
CA VAL A 97 8.47 -0.05 -9.31
C VAL A 97 7.04 -0.56 -9.06
N ALA A 98 6.05 0.34 -8.98
CA ALA A 98 4.64 -0.06 -8.89
C ALA A 98 4.20 -0.85 -10.14
N ALA A 99 4.67 -0.48 -11.33
CA ALA A 99 4.40 -1.24 -12.56
C ALA A 99 5.06 -2.63 -12.55
N PHE A 100 6.25 -2.77 -11.97
CA PHE A 100 6.89 -4.09 -11.77
C PHE A 100 6.11 -4.94 -10.75
N SER A 101 5.65 -4.34 -9.65
CA SER A 101 4.75 -5.02 -8.70
C SER A 101 3.48 -5.55 -9.37
N LEU A 102 2.84 -4.73 -10.23
CA LEU A 102 1.70 -5.17 -11.01
C LEU A 102 2.08 -6.31 -11.94
N ALA A 103 3.20 -6.18 -12.67
CA ALA A 103 3.62 -7.19 -13.62
C ALA A 103 3.95 -8.54 -12.98
N GLU A 104 4.50 -8.51 -11.76
CA GLU A 104 4.82 -9.67 -10.93
C GLU A 104 3.56 -10.43 -10.53
N LEU A 105 2.64 -9.75 -9.83
CA LEU A 105 1.41 -10.37 -9.33
C LEU A 105 0.48 -10.77 -10.46
N SER A 106 0.21 -9.89 -11.42
CA SER A 106 -0.79 -10.19 -12.45
C SER A 106 -0.28 -11.13 -13.56
N GLY A 107 1.04 -11.39 -13.60
CA GLY A 107 1.69 -12.08 -14.71
C GLY A 107 1.42 -11.42 -16.07
N VAL A 108 1.09 -10.12 -16.12
CA VAL A 108 0.64 -9.43 -17.34
C VAL A 108 1.63 -9.61 -18.48
N HIS A 109 2.94 -9.64 -18.18
CA HIS A 109 3.99 -9.87 -19.16
C HIS A 109 3.86 -11.21 -19.88
N ARG A 110 3.38 -12.27 -19.21
CA ARG A 110 3.08 -13.57 -19.82
C ARG A 110 1.84 -13.53 -20.72
N ARG A 111 0.80 -12.80 -20.28
CA ARG A 111 -0.48 -12.65 -21.00
C ARG A 111 -0.35 -11.73 -22.23
N LEU A 112 0.47 -10.68 -22.15
CA LEU A 112 0.74 -9.73 -23.25
C LEU A 112 1.45 -10.36 -24.46
N GLY A 113 2.08 -11.53 -24.29
CA GLY A 113 2.60 -12.29 -25.43
C GLY A 113 1.51 -12.62 -26.46
N GLY A 114 0.26 -12.86 -26.03
CA GLY A 114 -0.89 -13.06 -26.90
C GLY A 114 -1.26 -11.80 -27.69
N ILE A 115 -1.28 -10.64 -27.03
CA ILE A 115 -1.57 -9.34 -27.64
C ILE A 115 -0.55 -8.99 -28.72
N GLY A 116 0.74 -9.25 -28.46
CA GLY A 116 1.80 -9.06 -29.44
C GLY A 116 1.55 -9.84 -30.74
N ARG A 117 1.17 -11.12 -30.63
CA ARG A 117 0.89 -11.98 -31.81
C ARG A 117 -0.30 -11.48 -32.63
N LEU A 118 -1.30 -10.92 -31.96
CA LEU A 118 -2.53 -10.44 -32.60
C LEU A 118 -2.36 -9.08 -33.29
N VAL A 119 -1.58 -8.17 -32.72
CA VAL A 119 -1.38 -6.81 -33.28
C VAL A 119 -0.30 -6.78 -34.37
N LEU A 120 0.76 -7.55 -34.19
CA LEU A 120 1.96 -7.48 -35.04
C LEU A 120 2.14 -8.73 -35.92
N GLY A 121 1.23 -9.72 -35.84
CA GLY A 121 1.35 -11.01 -36.53
C GLY A 121 2.24 -12.01 -35.79
N GLU A 122 2.28 -13.28 -36.21
CA GLU A 122 3.16 -14.30 -35.63
C GLU A 122 4.61 -14.19 -36.16
N ASP A 123 5.39 -13.29 -35.56
CA ASP A 123 6.79 -13.07 -35.91
C ASP A 123 7.71 -13.35 -34.72
N ALA A 124 9.03 -13.25 -34.93
CA ALA A 124 10.02 -13.44 -33.87
C ALA A 124 9.84 -12.44 -32.70
N LEU A 125 9.27 -11.27 -32.96
CA LEU A 125 9.01 -10.21 -31.97
C LEU A 125 7.72 -10.42 -31.15
N THR A 126 6.92 -11.43 -31.46
CA THR A 126 5.59 -11.61 -30.86
C THR A 126 5.38 -12.99 -30.28
N ARG A 127 6.19 -13.98 -30.69
CA ARG A 127 6.18 -15.33 -30.13
C ARG A 127 6.48 -15.37 -28.63
N ASN A 128 7.24 -14.41 -28.10
CA ASN A 128 7.54 -14.30 -26.69
C ASN A 128 7.53 -12.84 -26.22
N TRP A 129 7.17 -12.62 -24.96
CA TRP A 129 7.12 -11.27 -24.37
C TRP A 129 8.50 -10.60 -24.29
N PHE A 130 9.59 -11.38 -24.42
CA PHE A 130 10.98 -10.92 -24.41
C PHE A 130 11.28 -9.84 -25.45
N ALA A 131 10.63 -9.86 -26.60
CA ALA A 131 10.80 -8.82 -27.62
C ALA A 131 10.24 -7.46 -27.19
N MET A 132 9.07 -7.45 -26.54
CA MET A 132 8.53 -6.25 -25.91
C MET A 132 9.42 -5.79 -24.74
N ALA A 133 9.91 -6.74 -23.94
CA ALA A 133 10.85 -6.45 -22.86
C ALA A 133 12.14 -5.80 -23.38
N ALA A 134 12.68 -6.29 -24.50
CA ALA A 134 13.88 -5.76 -25.14
C ALA A 134 13.73 -4.30 -25.62
N LEU A 135 12.50 -3.83 -25.84
CA LEU A 135 12.22 -2.42 -26.16
C LEU A 135 11.95 -1.60 -24.88
N VAL A 136 11.03 -2.07 -24.04
CA VAL A 136 10.51 -1.29 -22.91
C VAL A 136 11.56 -1.16 -21.81
N VAL A 137 12.28 -2.23 -21.49
CA VAL A 137 13.18 -2.25 -20.34
C VAL A 137 14.39 -1.33 -20.54
N PRO A 138 15.08 -1.29 -21.70
CA PRO A 138 16.14 -0.31 -21.93
C PRO A 138 15.66 1.15 -21.85
N VAL A 139 14.43 1.43 -22.32
CA VAL A 139 13.84 2.77 -22.22
C VAL A 139 13.59 3.14 -20.75
N LEU A 140 12.98 2.24 -19.98
CA LEU A 140 12.76 2.47 -18.54
C LEU A 140 14.08 2.62 -17.78
N ALA A 141 15.10 1.82 -18.11
CA ALA A 141 16.42 1.92 -17.54
C ALA A 141 17.08 3.26 -17.89
N ALA A 142 17.02 3.70 -19.16
CA ALA A 142 17.56 4.98 -19.59
C ALA A 142 16.87 6.16 -18.88
N VAL A 143 15.54 6.15 -18.79
CA VAL A 143 14.76 7.14 -18.04
C VAL A 143 15.21 7.17 -16.58
N LEU A 144 15.31 5.99 -15.93
CA LEU A 144 15.73 5.89 -14.54
C LEU A 144 17.16 6.42 -14.35
N LEU A 145 18.10 6.09 -15.25
CA LEU A 145 19.49 6.56 -15.20
C LEU A 145 19.58 8.08 -15.33
N VAL A 146 18.88 8.66 -16.31
CA VAL A 146 18.85 10.12 -16.53
C VAL A 146 18.25 10.84 -15.32
N LEU A 147 17.21 10.27 -14.70
CA LEU A 147 16.58 10.86 -13.52
C LEU A 147 17.41 10.66 -12.26
N ALA A 148 18.04 9.50 -12.08
CA ALA A 148 18.93 9.21 -10.96
C ALA A 148 20.20 10.09 -11.00
N ALA A 149 20.68 10.47 -12.18
CA ALA A 149 21.78 11.42 -12.32
C ALA A 149 21.46 12.81 -11.73
N ARG A 150 20.17 13.16 -11.60
CA ARG A 150 19.71 14.39 -10.94
C ARG A 150 19.67 14.26 -9.41
N LEU A 151 19.90 13.07 -8.88
CA LEU A 151 19.92 12.80 -7.44
C LEU A 151 21.34 12.91 -6.87
N GLY A 152 21.43 13.12 -5.56
CA GLY A 152 22.69 13.12 -4.85
C GLY A 152 23.31 11.75 -4.66
N VAL A 153 24.64 11.68 -4.69
CA VAL A 153 25.39 10.51 -4.22
C VAL A 153 25.22 10.39 -2.69
N PRO A 154 24.99 9.18 -2.13
CA PRO A 154 24.97 7.86 -2.77
C PRO A 154 23.61 7.40 -3.32
N SER A 155 22.52 8.11 -3.04
CA SER A 155 21.16 7.72 -3.43
C SER A 155 21.00 7.55 -4.95
N SER A 156 21.70 8.36 -5.75
CA SER A 156 21.72 8.20 -7.21
C SER A 156 22.23 6.82 -7.65
N ARG A 157 23.37 6.38 -7.11
CA ARG A 157 23.99 5.08 -7.44
C ARG A 157 23.13 3.90 -7.00
N LEU A 158 22.53 4.00 -5.82
CA LEU A 158 21.67 2.94 -5.28
C LEU A 158 20.35 2.83 -6.05
N LEU A 159 19.73 3.97 -6.40
CA LEU A 159 18.49 3.97 -7.17
C LEU A 159 18.73 3.46 -8.60
N ALA A 160 19.76 3.98 -9.28
CA ALA A 160 20.14 3.55 -10.61
C ALA A 160 20.57 2.07 -10.65
N GLY A 161 21.53 1.69 -9.81
CA GLY A 161 22.05 0.33 -9.77
C GLY A 161 21.00 -0.68 -9.32
N GLY A 162 20.18 -0.33 -8.33
CA GLY A 162 19.07 -1.17 -7.88
C GLY A 162 18.01 -1.37 -8.97
N GLY A 163 17.57 -0.30 -9.63
CA GLY A 163 16.57 -0.41 -10.68
C GLY A 163 17.07 -1.10 -11.94
N VAL A 164 18.34 -0.89 -12.34
CA VAL A 164 18.96 -1.65 -13.44
C VAL A 164 19.06 -3.13 -13.08
N LEU A 165 19.51 -3.45 -11.87
CA LEU A 165 19.58 -4.85 -11.41
C LEU A 165 18.19 -5.50 -11.44
N LEU A 166 17.18 -4.85 -10.88
CA LEU A 166 15.80 -5.33 -10.90
C LEU A 166 15.32 -5.61 -12.33
N MET A 167 15.48 -4.64 -13.23
CA MET A 167 15.08 -4.75 -14.63
C MET A 167 15.81 -5.88 -15.38
N VAL A 168 17.13 -5.98 -15.19
CA VAL A 168 17.96 -7.01 -15.83
C VAL A 168 17.65 -8.39 -15.26
N SER A 169 17.39 -8.50 -13.96
CA SER A 169 17.05 -9.76 -13.32
C SER A 169 15.67 -10.26 -13.75
N ALA A 170 14.66 -9.38 -13.80
CA ALA A 170 13.31 -9.72 -14.25
C ALA A 170 13.27 -10.21 -15.70
N VAL A 171 13.96 -9.53 -16.62
CA VAL A 171 13.94 -9.93 -18.03
C VAL A 171 15.00 -10.97 -18.33
N GLY A 172 16.22 -10.76 -17.85
CA GLY A 172 17.37 -11.59 -18.16
C GLY A 172 17.32 -12.95 -17.47
N GLY A 173 16.80 -13.03 -16.24
CA GLY A 173 16.60 -14.29 -15.53
C GLY A 173 15.60 -15.18 -16.27
N GLU A 174 14.44 -14.63 -16.63
CA GLU A 174 13.43 -15.36 -17.42
C GLU A 174 13.97 -15.75 -18.81
N LEU A 175 14.66 -14.85 -19.51
CA LEU A 175 15.22 -15.12 -20.83
C LEU A 175 16.28 -16.22 -20.79
N ALA A 176 17.21 -16.14 -19.84
CA ALA A 176 18.27 -17.14 -19.69
C ALA A 176 17.70 -18.51 -19.29
N ALA A 177 16.70 -18.55 -18.41
CA ALA A 177 16.01 -19.79 -18.08
C ALA A 177 15.26 -20.38 -19.30
N ALA A 178 14.63 -19.54 -20.12
CA ALA A 178 13.98 -19.97 -21.36
C ALA A 178 14.98 -20.56 -22.36
N LEU A 179 16.15 -19.93 -22.55
CA LEU A 179 17.22 -20.41 -23.43
C LEU A 179 17.85 -21.74 -22.96
N LEU A 180 17.79 -22.02 -21.66
CA LEU A 180 18.33 -23.25 -21.05
C LEU A 180 17.31 -24.41 -20.99
N GLY A 181 16.18 -24.30 -21.69
CA GLY A 181 15.17 -25.37 -21.78
C GLY A 181 13.95 -25.19 -20.88
N GLY A 182 13.75 -24.00 -20.31
CA GLY A 182 12.55 -23.64 -19.56
C GLY A 182 12.71 -23.75 -18.04
N ARG A 183 12.05 -22.84 -17.30
CA ARG A 183 12.20 -22.65 -15.84
C ARG A 183 11.48 -23.68 -14.96
N THR A 184 10.78 -24.64 -15.55
CA THR A 184 9.86 -25.56 -14.83
C THR A 184 10.17 -27.04 -15.09
N GLY A 185 11.25 -27.35 -15.80
CA GLY A 185 11.63 -28.73 -16.11
C GLY A 185 12.58 -29.37 -15.08
N PRO A 186 12.91 -30.67 -15.25
CA PRO A 186 13.78 -31.42 -14.33
C PRO A 186 15.25 -30.95 -14.39
N ALA A 187 15.61 -30.15 -15.39
CA ALA A 187 16.95 -29.61 -15.52
C ALA A 187 17.19 -28.53 -14.45
N LEU A 188 18.18 -28.75 -13.58
CA LEU A 188 18.50 -27.82 -12.49
C LEU A 188 19.03 -26.47 -12.98
N ALA A 189 19.75 -26.42 -14.11
CA ALA A 189 20.36 -25.19 -14.61
C ALA A 189 19.35 -24.05 -14.86
N PRO A 190 18.28 -24.22 -15.67
CA PRO A 190 17.29 -23.17 -15.86
C PRO A 190 16.53 -22.81 -14.58
N VAL A 191 16.29 -23.77 -13.68
CA VAL A 191 15.65 -23.54 -12.37
C VAL A 191 16.52 -22.63 -11.50
N ILE A 192 17.82 -22.91 -11.39
CA ILE A 192 18.77 -22.09 -10.63
C ILE A 192 18.83 -20.67 -11.20
N VAL A 193 18.89 -20.54 -12.53
CA VAL A 193 18.93 -19.23 -13.20
C VAL A 193 17.67 -18.42 -12.91
N ALA A 194 16.49 -19.05 -12.93
CA ALA A 194 15.24 -18.38 -12.59
C ALA A 194 15.23 -17.92 -11.13
N HIS A 195 15.64 -18.78 -10.18
CA HIS A 195 15.76 -18.40 -8.76
C HIS A 195 16.76 -17.25 -8.52
N LEU A 196 17.86 -17.21 -9.27
CA LEU A 196 18.82 -16.10 -9.23
C LEU A 196 18.25 -14.81 -9.83
N GLY A 197 17.39 -14.92 -10.84
CA GLY A 197 16.58 -13.81 -11.36
C GLY A 197 15.72 -13.20 -10.25
N GLU A 198 14.87 -14.02 -9.62
CA GLU A 198 13.99 -13.63 -8.52
C GLU A 198 14.74 -12.98 -7.35
N LEU A 199 15.88 -13.57 -6.95
CA LEU A 199 16.71 -12.98 -5.91
C LEU A 199 17.32 -11.65 -6.35
N GLY A 200 17.72 -11.55 -7.62
CA GLY A 200 18.28 -10.32 -8.20
C GLY A 200 17.27 -9.17 -8.23
N GLU A 201 16.00 -9.45 -8.52
CA GLU A 201 14.90 -8.49 -8.43
C GLU A 201 14.72 -7.96 -7.00
N ASN A 202 14.66 -8.89 -6.04
CA ASN A 202 14.59 -8.58 -4.63
C ASN A 202 15.77 -7.72 -4.15
N VAL A 203 17.00 -8.05 -4.57
CA VAL A 203 18.21 -7.27 -4.26
C VAL A 203 18.13 -5.88 -4.91
N GLY A 204 17.68 -5.80 -6.16
CA GLY A 204 17.46 -4.55 -6.88
C GLY A 204 16.47 -3.63 -6.15
N GLY A 205 15.30 -4.17 -5.78
CA GLY A 205 14.29 -3.50 -4.95
C GLY A 205 14.87 -3.05 -3.60
N ALA A 206 15.61 -3.91 -2.89
CA ALA A 206 16.26 -3.57 -1.63
C ALA A 206 17.27 -2.41 -1.76
N LEU A 207 18.01 -2.33 -2.86
CA LEU A 207 18.93 -1.21 -3.14
C LEU A 207 18.16 0.09 -3.41
N MET A 208 17.04 0.03 -4.13
CA MET A 208 16.16 1.19 -4.34
C MET A 208 15.53 1.66 -3.02
N LEU A 209 15.06 0.74 -2.18
CA LEU A 209 14.59 1.04 -0.82
C LEU A 209 15.69 1.71 0.01
N ALA A 210 16.93 1.20 -0.08
CA ALA A 210 18.07 1.79 0.59
C ALA A 210 18.35 3.21 0.08
N ALA A 211 18.18 3.47 -1.22
CA ALA A 211 18.32 4.81 -1.81
C ALA A 211 17.32 5.80 -1.21
N ALA A 212 16.05 5.41 -1.14
CA ALA A 212 14.95 6.21 -0.59
C ALA A 212 15.15 6.48 0.91
N VAL A 213 15.38 5.44 1.71
CA VAL A 213 15.62 5.57 3.16
C VAL A 213 16.85 6.43 3.45
N ARG A 214 17.92 6.32 2.65
CA ARG A 214 19.12 7.16 2.80
C ARG A 214 18.91 8.60 2.34
N ALA A 215 17.93 8.90 1.51
CA ALA A 215 17.59 10.27 1.15
C ALA A 215 16.81 10.98 2.27
N LEU A 216 16.24 10.22 3.20
CA LEU A 216 15.44 10.71 4.30
C LEU A 216 16.23 10.89 5.61
N VAL A 217 15.74 11.81 6.43
CA VAL A 217 16.05 11.97 7.85
C VAL A 217 14.73 11.85 8.59
N VAL A 218 14.66 10.92 9.53
CA VAL A 218 13.54 10.79 10.45
C VAL A 218 13.96 11.39 11.78
N SER A 219 13.20 12.36 12.27
CA SER A 219 13.44 13.02 13.56
C SER A 219 12.17 13.10 14.39
N ARG A 220 12.33 13.09 15.71
CA ARG A 220 11.24 13.29 16.66
C ARG A 220 11.30 14.75 17.13
N ALA A 221 10.18 15.46 17.03
CA ALA A 221 10.03 16.82 17.51
C ALA A 221 8.77 16.89 18.38
N GLY A 222 8.94 16.73 19.69
CA GLY A 222 7.81 16.51 20.60
C GLY A 222 6.98 15.30 20.17
N HIS A 223 5.67 15.49 20.01
CA HIS A 223 4.73 14.46 19.57
C HIS A 223 4.75 14.19 18.04
N ALA A 224 5.47 15.01 17.27
CA ALA A 224 5.56 14.86 15.82
C ALA A 224 6.70 13.93 15.39
N LEU A 225 6.38 12.99 14.49
CA LEU A 225 7.36 12.28 13.68
C LEU A 225 7.59 13.06 12.39
N THR A 226 8.80 13.55 12.20
CA THR A 226 9.16 14.34 11.02
C THR A 226 10.03 13.51 10.07
N VAL A 227 9.69 13.55 8.78
CA VAL A 227 10.40 12.91 7.68
C VAL A 227 10.80 14.01 6.71
N ARG A 228 12.10 14.27 6.61
CA ARG A 228 12.64 15.33 5.77
C ARG A 228 13.66 14.76 4.79
N HIS A 229 13.68 15.28 3.57
CA HIS A 229 14.76 14.97 2.64
C HIS A 229 16.08 15.59 3.14
N ARG A 230 17.20 14.86 3.16
CA ARG A 230 18.49 15.29 3.74
C ARG A 230 19.00 16.64 3.27
N ARG A 231 18.67 17.00 2.03
CA ARG A 231 19.07 18.26 1.39
C ARG A 231 18.07 19.42 1.58
N ALA A 232 16.90 19.15 2.17
CA ALA A 232 15.90 20.19 2.37
C ALA A 232 16.41 21.23 3.36
N ALA A 233 16.11 22.50 3.11
CA ALA A 233 16.38 23.55 4.09
C ALA A 233 15.46 23.37 5.32
N PRO A 234 15.94 23.64 6.55
CA PRO A 234 15.05 23.79 7.69
C PRO A 234 14.22 25.07 7.52
N GLY A 235 12.91 24.99 7.68
CA GLY A 235 12.05 26.17 7.78
C GLY A 235 11.08 26.37 6.62
N GLY A 236 9.89 26.84 6.99
CA GLY A 236 8.73 27.09 6.14
C GLY A 236 7.46 27.00 7.00
N GLY A 237 6.41 27.72 6.63
CA GLY A 237 5.10 27.58 7.28
C GLY A 237 4.59 26.14 7.15
N THR A 238 3.95 25.63 8.20
CA THR A 238 3.31 24.32 8.17
C THR A 238 1.97 24.43 7.46
N ALA A 239 1.76 23.59 6.45
CA ALA A 239 0.47 23.48 5.76
C ALA A 239 -0.07 22.06 5.93
N PRO A 240 -1.36 21.88 6.25
CA PRO A 240 -1.96 20.54 6.34
C PRO A 240 -1.98 19.89 4.95
N VAL A 241 -1.70 18.58 4.91
CA VAL A 241 -1.87 17.75 3.70
C VAL A 241 -3.27 17.18 3.72
N ARG A 242 -4.08 17.52 2.70
CA ARG A 242 -5.42 16.97 2.53
C ARG A 242 -5.34 15.68 1.74
N LEU A 243 -5.81 14.58 2.33
CA LEU A 243 -5.89 13.27 1.67
C LEU A 243 -7.21 13.06 0.91
N THR A 244 -8.03 14.10 0.75
CA THR A 244 -9.34 14.03 0.07
C THR A 244 -9.26 13.48 -1.35
N ALA A 245 -8.25 13.90 -2.12
CA ALA A 245 -8.06 13.40 -3.48
C ALA A 245 -7.72 11.89 -3.49
N LEU A 246 -6.92 11.43 -2.52
CA LEU A 246 -6.55 10.02 -2.41
C LEU A 246 -7.80 9.14 -2.24
N TRP A 247 -8.75 9.55 -1.39
CA TRP A 247 -10.03 8.82 -1.21
C TRP A 247 -10.78 8.59 -2.50
N TRP A 248 -10.93 9.65 -3.31
CA TRP A 248 -11.62 9.56 -4.59
C TRP A 248 -10.87 8.71 -5.61
N TRP A 249 -9.53 8.73 -5.58
CA TRP A 249 -8.73 7.88 -6.43
C TRP A 249 -8.84 6.40 -6.06
N LEU A 250 -8.75 6.04 -4.77
CA LEU A 250 -8.87 4.66 -4.33
C LEU A 250 -10.27 4.11 -4.64
N GLY A 251 -11.33 4.81 -4.23
CA GLY A 251 -12.70 4.37 -4.49
C GLY A 251 -13.05 4.39 -5.97
N GLY A 252 -12.62 5.42 -6.71
CA GLY A 252 -12.88 5.54 -8.13
C GLY A 252 -12.19 4.45 -8.95
N LEU A 253 -10.96 4.05 -8.61
CA LEU A 253 -10.27 2.96 -9.27
C LEU A 253 -10.92 1.61 -8.96
N SER A 254 -11.29 1.35 -7.70
CA SER A 254 -12.01 0.12 -7.30
C SER A 254 -13.30 -0.03 -8.12
N VAL A 255 -14.14 1.02 -8.16
CA VAL A 255 -15.37 1.04 -8.97
C VAL A 255 -15.07 0.87 -10.46
N ALA A 256 -14.03 1.52 -10.99
CA ALA A 256 -13.67 1.40 -12.40
C ALA A 256 -13.27 -0.03 -12.77
N LEU A 257 -12.52 -0.72 -11.90
CA LEU A 257 -12.15 -2.13 -12.10
C LEU A 257 -13.37 -3.04 -12.02
N THR A 258 -14.26 -2.84 -11.03
CA THR A 258 -15.52 -3.60 -10.94
C THR A 258 -16.39 -3.42 -12.17
N VAL A 259 -16.56 -2.19 -12.66
CA VAL A 259 -17.36 -1.92 -13.87
C VAL A 259 -16.69 -2.48 -15.12
N LEU A 260 -15.36 -2.41 -15.21
CA LEU A 260 -14.60 -3.00 -16.32
C LEU A 260 -14.78 -4.52 -16.37
N SER A 261 -14.60 -5.20 -15.24
CA SER A 261 -14.86 -6.63 -15.07
C SER A 261 -16.27 -6.99 -15.52
N LEU A 262 -17.28 -6.30 -14.97
CA LEU A 262 -18.68 -6.57 -15.24
C LEU A 262 -19.01 -6.41 -16.73
N GLY A 263 -18.46 -5.37 -17.36
CA GLY A 263 -18.61 -5.14 -18.80
C GLY A 263 -18.05 -6.29 -19.64
N PHE A 264 -16.87 -6.80 -19.30
CA PHE A 264 -16.25 -7.92 -20.02
C PHE A 264 -16.99 -9.24 -19.80
N VAL A 265 -17.45 -9.50 -18.57
CA VAL A 265 -18.17 -10.72 -18.21
C VAL A 265 -19.53 -10.77 -18.91
N ILE A 266 -20.28 -9.65 -18.93
CA ILE A 266 -21.58 -9.57 -19.61
C ILE A 266 -21.41 -9.63 -21.13
N ALA A 267 -20.39 -8.99 -21.69
CA ALA A 267 -20.16 -8.97 -23.13
C ALA A 267 -19.71 -10.35 -23.67
N ASP A 268 -19.15 -11.20 -22.81
CA ASP A 268 -18.58 -12.53 -23.12
C ASP A 268 -17.94 -12.61 -24.51
N PRO A 269 -16.87 -11.84 -24.74
CA PRO A 269 -16.38 -11.64 -26.09
C PRO A 269 -15.74 -12.91 -26.66
N ALA A 270 -16.24 -13.39 -27.79
CA ALA A 270 -15.71 -14.56 -28.48
C ALA A 270 -14.31 -14.34 -29.11
N HIS A 271 -13.89 -13.08 -29.29
CA HIS A 271 -12.59 -12.77 -29.88
C HIS A 271 -11.45 -13.09 -28.89
N PRO A 272 -10.42 -13.89 -29.27
CA PRO A 272 -9.36 -14.33 -28.36
C PRO A 272 -8.65 -13.20 -27.60
N LEU A 273 -8.35 -12.07 -28.28
CA LEU A 273 -7.78 -10.89 -27.62
C LEU A 273 -8.62 -10.40 -26.44
N LEU A 274 -9.93 -10.28 -26.68
CA LEU A 274 -10.85 -9.71 -25.70
C LEU A 274 -11.10 -10.71 -24.57
N ARG A 275 -10.92 -12.00 -24.82
CA ARG A 275 -10.90 -13.04 -23.78
C ARG A 275 -9.66 -12.92 -22.89
N ASP A 276 -8.47 -12.70 -23.45
CA ASP A 276 -7.25 -12.50 -22.64
C ASP A 276 -7.34 -11.21 -21.81
N VAL A 277 -7.90 -10.14 -22.39
CA VAL A 277 -8.17 -8.88 -21.67
C VAL A 277 -9.24 -9.10 -20.59
N ARG A 278 -10.29 -9.89 -20.86
CA ARG A 278 -11.26 -10.30 -19.83
C ARG A 278 -10.55 -11.00 -18.69
N LEU A 279 -9.76 -12.05 -18.93
CA LEU A 279 -9.07 -12.77 -17.85
C LEU A 279 -8.15 -11.88 -17.01
N PHE A 280 -7.60 -10.81 -17.62
CA PHE A 280 -6.78 -9.82 -16.91
C PHE A 280 -7.60 -8.85 -16.03
N ALA A 281 -8.90 -8.67 -16.32
CA ALA A 281 -9.78 -7.73 -15.64
C ALA A 281 -10.95 -8.39 -14.88
N ASP A 282 -11.18 -9.70 -15.02
CA ASP A 282 -12.30 -10.44 -14.44
C ASP A 282 -12.05 -10.65 -12.94
N LEU A 283 -12.95 -10.11 -12.12
CA LEU A 283 -12.89 -10.21 -10.66
C LEU A 283 -13.02 -11.66 -10.15
N LEU A 284 -13.62 -12.57 -10.92
CA LEU A 284 -13.74 -13.98 -10.50
C LEU A 284 -12.43 -14.75 -10.62
N VAL A 285 -11.48 -14.23 -11.42
CA VAL A 285 -10.22 -14.91 -11.69
C VAL A 285 -9.11 -14.22 -10.93
N GLU A 286 -8.29 -14.99 -10.25
CA GLU A 286 -7.16 -14.45 -9.52
C GLU A 286 -5.89 -14.26 -10.38
N HIS A 287 -4.83 -13.74 -9.74
CA HIS A 287 -3.52 -13.51 -10.37
C HIS A 287 -3.64 -12.52 -11.55
N ASN A 288 -4.39 -11.43 -11.36
CA ASN A 288 -4.69 -10.44 -12.40
C ASN A 288 -4.68 -8.99 -11.88
N LEU A 289 -5.26 -8.04 -12.63
CA LEU A 289 -5.25 -6.62 -12.28
C LEU A 289 -6.11 -6.30 -11.03
N PRO A 290 -7.37 -6.76 -10.92
CA PRO A 290 -8.12 -6.63 -9.68
C PRO A 290 -7.44 -7.24 -8.46
N THR A 291 -6.92 -8.47 -8.53
CA THR A 291 -6.18 -9.06 -7.39
C THR A 291 -4.98 -8.20 -6.99
N TRP A 292 -4.22 -7.67 -7.96
CA TRP A 292 -3.14 -6.73 -7.65
C TRP A 292 -3.62 -5.49 -6.92
N TRP A 293 -4.78 -4.97 -7.30
CA TRP A 293 -5.36 -3.80 -6.68
C TRP A 293 -5.76 -4.05 -5.22
N SER A 294 -6.46 -5.16 -4.93
CA SER A 294 -6.81 -5.57 -3.56
C SER A 294 -5.56 -5.77 -2.69
N VAL A 295 -4.57 -6.55 -3.17
CA VAL A 295 -3.27 -6.75 -2.50
C VAL A 295 -2.58 -5.41 -2.23
N ALA A 296 -2.56 -4.49 -3.20
CA ALA A 296 -1.93 -3.18 -3.04
C ALA A 296 -2.68 -2.27 -2.05
N LEU A 297 -4.02 -2.33 -2.03
CA LEU A 297 -4.85 -1.65 -1.04
C LEU A 297 -4.58 -2.16 0.38
N LEU A 298 -4.58 -3.49 0.57
CA LEU A 298 -4.30 -4.12 1.86
C LEU A 298 -2.88 -3.82 2.36
N ALA A 299 -1.88 -3.91 1.48
CA ALA A 299 -0.50 -3.52 1.79
C ALA A 299 -0.40 -2.03 2.17
N THR A 300 -1.14 -1.15 1.47
CA THR A 300 -1.20 0.28 1.79
C THR A 300 -1.88 0.51 3.14
N ALA A 301 -2.95 -0.21 3.46
CA ALA A 301 -3.62 -0.16 4.76
C ALA A 301 -2.69 -0.63 5.88
N ALA A 302 -1.97 -1.74 5.69
CA ALA A 302 -0.97 -2.22 6.63
C ALA A 302 0.11 -1.16 6.91
N LEU A 303 0.63 -0.50 5.86
CA LEU A 303 1.63 0.55 5.99
C LEU A 303 1.07 1.82 6.66
N ALA A 304 -0.18 2.19 6.39
CA ALA A 304 -0.85 3.31 7.05
C ALA A 304 -1.08 3.04 8.54
N HIS A 305 -1.51 1.83 8.91
CA HIS A 305 -1.64 1.39 10.30
C HIS A 305 -0.28 1.33 11.00
N PHE A 306 0.77 0.85 10.32
CA PHE A 306 2.12 0.85 10.85
C PHE A 306 2.68 2.27 11.07
N ALA A 307 2.44 3.19 10.14
CA ALA A 307 2.80 4.60 10.31
C ALA A 307 2.05 5.23 11.50
N THR A 308 0.77 4.89 11.66
CA THR A 308 -0.05 5.31 12.82
C THR A 308 0.49 4.72 14.12
N PHE A 309 0.91 3.46 14.14
CA PHE A 309 1.62 2.86 15.28
C PHE A 309 2.86 3.65 15.65
N LEU A 310 3.71 4.02 14.67
CA LEU A 310 4.91 4.79 14.95
C LEU A 310 4.56 6.14 15.57
N ALA A 311 3.55 6.84 15.04
CA ALA A 311 3.08 8.12 15.56
C ALA A 311 2.49 7.98 16.98
N ALA A 312 1.60 7.03 17.19
CA ALA A 312 0.99 6.70 18.49
C ALA A 312 2.06 6.36 19.53
N ARG A 313 3.04 5.52 19.16
CA ARG A 313 4.17 5.15 20.02
C ARG A 313 5.05 6.35 20.35
N ASN A 314 5.28 7.26 19.40
CA ASN A 314 6.02 8.50 19.65
C ASN A 314 5.27 9.42 20.61
N ALA A 315 3.94 9.44 20.52
CA ALA A 315 3.06 10.21 21.40
C ALA A 315 2.79 9.53 22.75
N GLY A 316 3.32 8.33 23.00
CA GLY A 316 3.06 7.58 24.24
C GLY A 316 1.61 7.09 24.37
N ALA A 317 0.88 6.96 23.27
CA ALA A 317 -0.52 6.55 23.28
C ALA A 317 -0.66 5.06 23.67
N PRO A 318 -1.56 4.70 24.60
CA PRO A 318 -1.72 3.34 25.09
C PRO A 318 -2.16 2.34 24.01
N GLU A 319 -2.84 2.83 22.98
CA GLU A 319 -3.38 2.04 21.87
C GLU A 319 -2.35 1.75 20.77
N ALA A 320 -1.11 2.26 20.88
CA ALA A 320 -0.08 2.10 19.85
C ALA A 320 0.14 0.63 19.44
N ALA A 321 0.21 -0.29 20.40
CA ALA A 321 0.41 -1.71 20.10
C ALA A 321 -0.72 -2.31 19.24
N TYR A 322 -1.96 -1.82 19.37
CA TYR A 322 -3.10 -2.31 18.58
C TYR A 322 -3.05 -1.83 17.12
N TRP A 323 -2.46 -0.66 16.86
CA TRP A 323 -2.12 -0.25 15.50
C TRP A 323 -1.10 -1.19 14.84
N LEU A 324 -0.13 -1.69 15.62
CA LEU A 324 0.83 -2.67 15.11
C LEU A 324 0.17 -4.03 14.83
N VAL A 325 -0.71 -4.49 15.73
CA VAL A 325 -1.47 -5.73 15.53
C VAL A 325 -2.33 -5.64 14.27
N THR A 326 -3.07 -4.55 14.10
CA THR A 326 -3.93 -4.36 12.91
C THR A 326 -3.11 -4.19 11.63
N ALA A 327 -1.93 -3.55 11.69
CA ALA A 327 -1.00 -3.53 10.56
C ALA A 327 -0.54 -4.94 10.17
N ALA A 328 -0.23 -5.81 11.15
CA ALA A 328 0.17 -7.18 10.90
C ALA A 328 -0.98 -8.02 10.32
N VAL A 329 -2.21 -7.82 10.82
CA VAL A 329 -3.42 -8.46 10.29
C VAL A 329 -3.69 -8.06 8.84
N LEU A 330 -3.60 -6.77 8.50
CA LEU A 330 -3.79 -6.28 7.13
C LEU A 330 -2.69 -6.79 6.18
N ALA A 331 -1.46 -6.91 6.66
CA ALA A 331 -0.38 -7.53 5.89
C ALA A 331 -0.62 -9.03 5.66
N PHE A 332 -1.23 -9.72 6.63
CA PHE A 332 -1.62 -11.12 6.48
C PHE A 332 -2.77 -11.29 5.49
N LEU A 333 -3.78 -10.42 5.51
CA LEU A 333 -4.84 -10.41 4.51
C LEU A 333 -4.30 -10.13 3.10
N SER A 334 -3.32 -9.21 2.97
CA SER A 334 -2.62 -8.99 1.69
C SER A 334 -1.87 -10.23 1.20
N LEU A 335 -1.32 -11.04 2.12
CA LEU A 335 -0.68 -12.31 1.80
C LEU A 335 -1.71 -13.34 1.36
N ASP A 336 -2.82 -13.43 2.09
CA ASP A 336 -3.91 -14.35 1.80
C ASP A 336 -4.49 -14.09 0.41
N ASP A 337 -4.84 -12.84 0.10
CA ASP A 337 -5.42 -12.42 -1.18
C ASP A 337 -4.50 -12.73 -2.39
N GLN A 338 -3.18 -12.60 -2.23
CA GLN A 338 -2.25 -13.00 -3.29
C GLN A 338 -2.00 -14.52 -3.34
N SER A 339 -2.01 -15.17 -2.19
CA SER A 339 -1.56 -16.56 -2.03
C SER A 339 -2.70 -17.52 -1.71
N GLN A 340 -3.95 -17.14 -1.98
CA GLN A 340 -5.14 -17.97 -1.84
C GLN A 340 -5.13 -18.83 -0.57
N LEU A 341 -4.64 -18.29 0.55
CA LEU A 341 -4.32 -19.16 1.69
C LEU A 341 -5.59 -19.75 2.27
N HIS A 342 -6.68 -18.96 2.27
CA HIS A 342 -8.00 -19.43 2.62
C HIS A 342 -8.51 -20.47 1.63
N GLU A 343 -8.47 -20.26 0.30
CA GLU A 343 -8.95 -21.28 -0.66
C GLU A 343 -8.15 -22.60 -0.54
N ARG A 344 -6.83 -22.50 -0.35
CA ARG A 344 -5.95 -23.66 -0.13
C ARG A 344 -6.24 -24.43 1.15
N SER A 345 -7.00 -23.84 2.07
CA SER A 345 -7.45 -24.48 3.31
C SER A 345 -8.74 -25.30 3.15
N GLU A 346 -9.26 -25.42 1.92
CA GLU A 346 -10.46 -26.21 1.59
C GLU A 346 -10.43 -27.62 2.16
N GLU A 347 -9.30 -28.32 2.04
CA GLU A 347 -9.15 -29.68 2.58
C GLU A 347 -9.29 -29.72 4.11
N LEU A 348 -8.77 -28.71 4.82
CA LEU A 348 -8.94 -28.59 6.27
C LEU A 348 -10.42 -28.42 6.62
N GLY A 349 -11.17 -27.63 5.85
CA GLY A 349 -12.62 -27.49 6.00
C GLY A 349 -13.34 -28.83 5.85
N ARG A 350 -13.05 -29.58 4.78
CA ARG A 350 -13.68 -30.88 4.51
C ARG A 350 -13.40 -31.92 5.60
N LEU A 351 -12.18 -31.94 6.15
CA LEU A 351 -11.80 -32.82 7.26
C LEU A 351 -12.61 -32.54 8.54
N VAL A 352 -12.97 -31.28 8.81
CA VAL A 352 -13.71 -30.90 10.03
C VAL A 352 -15.16 -31.36 9.97
N VAL A 353 -15.81 -31.27 8.81
CA VAL A 353 -17.25 -31.60 8.69
C VAL A 353 -17.52 -33.05 8.32
N THR A 354 -16.49 -33.82 7.94
CA THR A 354 -16.65 -35.21 7.46
C THR A 354 -17.66 -35.36 6.32
N GLU A 355 -17.84 -34.29 5.53
CA GLU A 355 -18.84 -34.19 4.47
C GLU A 355 -18.20 -34.35 3.07
N THR A 356 -18.95 -34.98 2.17
CA THR A 356 -18.59 -35.16 0.76
C THR A 356 -19.55 -34.44 -0.19
N GLY A 357 -20.31 -33.46 0.32
CA GLY A 357 -21.27 -32.69 -0.48
C GLY A 357 -20.62 -31.78 -1.52
N ASP A 358 -21.46 -31.31 -2.45
CA ASP A 358 -21.03 -30.51 -3.61
C ASP A 358 -20.81 -29.01 -3.30
N PHE A 359 -20.79 -28.62 -2.03
CA PHE A 359 -20.50 -27.23 -1.66
C PHE A 359 -19.02 -26.90 -1.95
N PRO A 360 -18.72 -25.81 -2.68
CA PRO A 360 -17.36 -25.57 -3.18
C PRO A 360 -16.44 -24.82 -2.20
N PHE A 361 -16.97 -24.27 -1.10
CA PHE A 361 -16.24 -23.33 -0.21
C PHE A 361 -16.11 -23.83 1.23
N TYR A 362 -15.70 -25.08 1.46
CA TYR A 362 -15.50 -25.59 2.83
C TYR A 362 -14.38 -24.86 3.59
N TRP A 363 -13.48 -24.19 2.89
CA TRP A 363 -12.50 -23.29 3.49
C TRP A 363 -13.15 -22.18 4.34
N LEU A 364 -14.43 -21.84 4.13
CA LEU A 364 -15.17 -20.89 4.96
C LEU A 364 -15.13 -21.26 6.45
N ILE A 365 -14.89 -22.53 6.81
CA ILE A 365 -14.76 -22.97 8.21
C ILE A 365 -13.47 -22.42 8.85
N PRO A 366 -12.26 -22.78 8.37
CA PRO A 366 -11.03 -22.13 8.85
C PRO A 366 -11.04 -20.61 8.58
N GLY A 367 -11.60 -20.17 7.45
CA GLY A 367 -11.76 -18.75 7.09
C GLY A 367 -12.57 -17.95 8.10
N THR A 368 -13.70 -18.49 8.60
CA THR A 368 -14.52 -17.84 9.64
C THR A 368 -13.74 -17.67 10.93
N LEU A 369 -12.96 -18.68 11.35
CA LEU A 369 -12.14 -18.59 12.57
C LEU A 369 -11.05 -17.51 12.43
N ALA A 370 -10.39 -17.46 11.27
CA ALA A 370 -9.44 -16.40 10.95
C ALA A 370 -10.13 -15.02 10.94
N GLY A 371 -11.27 -14.90 10.28
CA GLY A 371 -12.09 -13.68 10.20
C GLY A 371 -12.55 -13.18 11.57
N LEU A 372 -12.90 -14.06 12.50
CA LEU A 372 -13.19 -13.69 13.89
C LEU A 372 -11.96 -13.14 14.61
N GLY A 373 -10.77 -13.69 14.34
CA GLY A 373 -9.50 -13.14 14.84
C GLY A 373 -9.22 -11.74 14.29
N VAL A 374 -9.44 -11.53 13.00
CA VAL A 374 -9.35 -10.21 12.33
C VAL A 374 -10.32 -9.22 12.96
N ALA A 375 -11.59 -9.61 13.09
CA ALA A 375 -12.63 -8.81 13.72
C ALA A 375 -12.24 -8.43 15.15
N ALA A 376 -11.78 -9.39 15.96
CA ALA A 376 -11.37 -9.16 17.33
C ALA A 376 -10.20 -8.16 17.42
N ALA A 377 -9.17 -8.32 16.57
CA ALA A 377 -8.03 -7.41 16.53
C ALA A 377 -8.46 -5.97 16.21
N LEU A 378 -9.29 -5.79 15.18
CA LEU A 378 -9.72 -4.47 14.71
C LEU A 378 -10.76 -3.83 15.66
N VAL A 379 -11.70 -4.61 16.23
CA VAL A 379 -12.65 -4.12 17.24
C VAL A 379 -11.93 -3.70 18.52
N THR A 380 -10.90 -4.45 18.93
CA THR A 380 -10.09 -4.08 20.10
C THR A 380 -9.41 -2.73 19.91
N LEU A 381 -8.95 -2.41 18.69
CA LEU A 381 -8.48 -1.07 18.36
C LEU A 381 -9.64 -0.05 18.33
N ALA A 382 -10.78 -0.40 17.72
CA ALA A 382 -11.91 0.50 17.50
C ALA A 382 -12.45 1.11 18.81
N VAL A 383 -12.51 0.34 19.90
CA VAL A 383 -12.99 0.83 21.20
C VAL A 383 -11.99 1.78 21.91
N ARG A 384 -10.76 1.92 21.39
CA ARG A 384 -9.67 2.72 21.99
C ARG A 384 -9.37 4.02 21.23
N VAL A 385 -10.01 4.24 20.09
CA VAL A 385 -9.78 5.41 19.23
C VAL A 385 -10.99 6.36 19.26
N ASN A 386 -10.83 7.58 18.75
CA ASN A 386 -11.92 8.55 18.65
C ASN A 386 -13.10 8.05 17.79
N ALA A 387 -14.25 8.71 17.93
CA ALA A 387 -15.51 8.29 17.30
C ALA A 387 -15.41 8.14 15.78
N ARG A 388 -14.69 9.04 15.10
CA ARG A 388 -14.54 8.99 13.64
C ARG A 388 -13.73 7.76 13.21
N ALA A 389 -12.56 7.55 13.81
CA ALA A 389 -11.73 6.39 13.51
C ALA A 389 -12.43 5.07 13.86
N ARG A 390 -13.19 5.06 14.97
CA ARG A 390 -14.01 3.91 15.38
C ARG A 390 -15.06 3.55 14.34
N MET A 391 -15.81 4.53 13.83
CA MET A 391 -16.83 4.29 12.81
C MET A 391 -16.21 3.75 11.51
N LEU A 392 -15.04 4.27 11.13
CA LEU A 392 -14.31 3.80 9.95
C LEU A 392 -13.76 2.38 10.14
N LEU A 393 -13.22 2.04 11.32
CA LEU A 393 -12.79 0.69 11.65
C LEU A 393 -13.96 -0.29 11.61
N ILE A 394 -15.05 0.00 12.33
CA ILE A 394 -16.21 -0.89 12.39
C ILE A 394 -16.84 -1.04 11.01
N GLY A 395 -17.04 0.06 10.28
CA GLY A 395 -17.58 0.02 8.93
C GLY A 395 -16.69 -0.77 7.96
N GLY A 396 -15.37 -0.59 8.05
CA GLY A 396 -14.40 -1.33 7.25
C GLY A 396 -14.41 -2.83 7.52
N ILE A 397 -14.37 -3.24 8.80
CA ILE A 397 -14.45 -4.65 9.21
C ILE A 397 -15.77 -5.27 8.76
N VAL A 398 -16.90 -4.58 9.01
CA VAL A 398 -18.22 -5.10 8.68
C VAL A 398 -18.37 -5.28 7.18
N LEU A 399 -17.94 -4.31 6.37
CA LEU A 399 -17.99 -4.45 4.91
C LEU A 399 -17.12 -5.60 4.43
N MET A 400 -15.86 -5.67 4.86
CA MET A 400 -14.94 -6.71 4.44
C MET A 400 -15.43 -8.11 4.82
N LEU A 401 -15.87 -8.32 6.08
CA LEU A 401 -16.32 -9.64 6.52
C LEU A 401 -17.71 -10.01 5.99
N ALA A 402 -18.63 -9.04 5.84
CA ALA A 402 -19.95 -9.32 5.29
C ALA A 402 -19.90 -9.52 3.76
N ALA A 403 -18.95 -8.87 3.09
CA ALA A 403 -18.65 -9.11 1.69
C ALA A 403 -18.00 -10.50 1.54
N GLY A 404 -16.73 -10.69 1.89
CA GLY A 404 -16.04 -11.98 1.70
C GLY A 404 -16.79 -13.15 2.30
N LEU A 405 -16.83 -13.25 3.62
CA LEU A 405 -17.44 -14.43 4.25
C LEU A 405 -18.95 -14.55 3.98
N GLY A 406 -19.66 -13.42 3.89
CA GLY A 406 -21.12 -13.43 3.76
C GLY A 406 -21.60 -13.73 2.34
N LEU A 407 -21.03 -13.05 1.35
CA LEU A 407 -21.43 -13.22 -0.05
C LEU A 407 -20.83 -14.48 -0.67
N GLU A 408 -19.67 -14.97 -0.23
CA GLU A 408 -19.15 -16.27 -0.68
C GLU A 408 -20.05 -17.43 -0.29
N VAL A 409 -20.67 -17.39 0.89
CA VAL A 409 -21.71 -18.36 1.26
C VAL A 409 -22.86 -18.33 0.24
N VAL A 410 -23.32 -17.12 -0.12
CA VAL A 410 -24.41 -16.94 -1.10
C VAL A 410 -23.98 -17.45 -2.48
N GLN A 411 -22.75 -17.16 -2.90
CA GLN A 411 -22.16 -17.66 -4.13
C GLN A 411 -22.05 -19.19 -4.14
N GLY A 412 -21.63 -19.79 -3.02
CA GLY A 412 -21.52 -21.24 -2.89
C GLY A 412 -22.87 -21.94 -2.97
N LEU A 413 -23.92 -21.31 -2.44
CA LEU A 413 -25.30 -21.78 -2.59
C LEU A 413 -25.79 -21.68 -4.04
N PHE A 414 -25.41 -20.62 -4.77
CA PHE A 414 -25.69 -20.51 -6.20
C PHE A 414 -24.99 -21.63 -6.99
N MET A 415 -23.71 -21.87 -6.75
CA MET A 415 -22.95 -22.94 -7.41
C MET A 415 -23.52 -24.33 -7.08
N ALA A 416 -23.82 -24.60 -5.81
CA ALA A 416 -24.43 -25.86 -5.38
C ALA A 416 -25.82 -26.10 -6.01
N ALA A 417 -26.54 -25.02 -6.35
CA ALA A 417 -27.82 -25.09 -7.06
C ALA A 417 -27.66 -25.11 -8.60
N GLY A 418 -26.43 -25.06 -9.14
CA GLY A 418 -26.15 -24.98 -10.57
C GLY A 418 -26.57 -23.65 -11.21
N ASN A 419 -26.61 -22.56 -10.43
CA ASN A 419 -27.11 -21.25 -10.84
C ASN A 419 -25.99 -20.18 -10.89
N GLU A 420 -25.12 -20.30 -11.88
CA GLU A 420 -24.04 -19.34 -12.15
C GLU A 420 -24.46 -18.23 -13.13
N GLY A 421 -25.73 -17.81 -13.07
CA GLY A 421 -26.30 -16.78 -13.93
C GLY A 421 -25.96 -15.35 -13.49
N THR A 422 -26.73 -14.36 -13.96
CA THR A 422 -26.48 -12.94 -13.65
C THR A 422 -26.46 -12.62 -12.15
N GLY A 423 -27.25 -13.32 -11.34
CA GLY A 423 -27.27 -13.14 -9.88
C GLY A 423 -25.94 -13.51 -9.23
N PHE A 424 -25.32 -14.61 -9.66
CA PHE A 424 -23.99 -15.02 -9.23
C PHE A 424 -22.94 -13.98 -9.65
N VAL A 425 -22.99 -13.53 -10.90
CA VAL A 425 -22.06 -12.51 -11.42
C VAL A 425 -22.14 -11.21 -10.63
N LEU A 426 -23.34 -10.70 -10.38
CA LEU A 426 -23.52 -9.50 -9.57
C LEU A 426 -23.08 -9.71 -8.12
N GLY A 427 -23.25 -10.92 -7.58
CA GLY A 427 -22.82 -11.32 -6.24
C GLY A 427 -21.33 -11.07 -6.03
N TYR A 428 -20.46 -11.70 -6.83
CA TYR A 428 -19.01 -11.57 -6.65
C TYR A 428 -18.50 -10.15 -6.95
N HIS A 429 -19.14 -9.42 -7.87
CA HIS A 429 -18.76 -8.01 -8.10
C HIS A 429 -19.10 -7.10 -6.91
N VAL A 430 -20.21 -7.37 -6.21
CA VAL A 430 -20.59 -6.62 -5.00
C VAL A 430 -19.72 -7.00 -3.82
N GLU A 431 -19.33 -8.27 -3.72
CA GLU A 431 -18.37 -8.79 -2.75
C GLU A 431 -17.04 -8.05 -2.86
N GLU A 432 -16.35 -8.21 -3.99
CA GLU A 432 -15.04 -7.61 -4.26
C GLU A 432 -15.02 -6.10 -4.04
N LEU A 433 -16.03 -5.38 -4.53
CA LEU A 433 -16.13 -3.94 -4.30
C LEU A 433 -16.38 -3.61 -2.81
N GLY A 434 -17.16 -4.44 -2.12
CA GLY A 434 -17.42 -4.30 -0.69
C GLY A 434 -16.16 -4.47 0.15
N GLU A 435 -15.32 -5.45 -0.21
CA GLU A 435 -14.02 -5.67 0.42
C GLU A 435 -13.06 -4.51 0.19
N ASP A 436 -12.90 -4.07 -1.06
CA ASP A 436 -12.08 -2.91 -1.43
C ASP A 436 -12.50 -1.66 -0.65
N VAL A 437 -13.81 -1.36 -0.60
CA VAL A 437 -14.35 -0.25 0.17
C VAL A 437 -14.07 -0.44 1.66
N GLY A 438 -14.20 -1.67 2.17
CA GLY A 438 -13.85 -2.04 3.53
C GLY A 438 -12.42 -1.64 3.87
N VAL A 439 -11.45 -2.05 3.04
CA VAL A 439 -10.02 -1.74 3.19
C VAL A 439 -9.76 -0.23 3.11
N ILE A 440 -10.42 0.46 2.18
CA ILE A 440 -10.35 1.93 2.07
C ILE A 440 -10.80 2.59 3.39
N LEU A 441 -11.89 2.13 4.01
CA LEU A 441 -12.32 2.66 5.31
C LEU A 441 -11.27 2.40 6.41
N LEU A 442 -10.56 1.27 6.39
CA LEU A 442 -9.47 0.98 7.35
C LEU A 442 -8.29 1.95 7.16
N ILE A 443 -7.88 2.24 5.93
CA ILE A 443 -6.94 3.35 5.64
C ILE A 443 -7.49 4.66 6.24
N GLY A 444 -8.80 4.86 6.15
CA GLY A 444 -9.50 6.05 6.64
C GLY A 444 -9.41 6.20 8.15
N ALA A 445 -9.49 5.10 8.87
CA ALA A 445 -9.31 5.09 10.31
C ALA A 445 -7.89 5.51 10.73
N ALA A 446 -6.86 4.99 10.06
CA ALA A 446 -5.48 5.41 10.28
C ALA A 446 -5.28 6.91 9.99
N ALA A 447 -5.87 7.40 8.89
CA ALA A 447 -5.85 8.82 8.53
C ALA A 447 -6.66 9.70 9.50
N ALA A 448 -7.70 9.18 10.15
CA ALA A 448 -8.48 9.92 11.15
C ALA A 448 -7.72 10.07 12.48
N MET A 449 -6.73 9.22 12.73
CA MET A 449 -5.91 9.22 13.95
C MET A 449 -4.54 9.87 13.75
N THR A 450 -4.27 10.37 12.55
CA THR A 450 -3.03 11.04 12.22
C THR A 450 -3.28 12.35 11.48
N ARG A 451 -2.42 13.33 11.73
CA ARG A 451 -2.39 14.60 10.98
C ARG A 451 -1.08 14.68 10.23
N VAL A 452 -1.16 14.81 8.91
CA VAL A 452 0.00 15.03 8.04
C VAL A 452 0.11 16.51 7.72
N SER A 453 1.26 17.12 7.98
CA SER A 453 1.56 18.48 7.55
C SER A 453 2.87 18.53 6.77
N ARG A 454 3.00 19.55 5.91
CA ARG A 454 4.20 19.84 5.15
C ARG A 454 4.82 21.15 5.63
N GLY A 455 6.13 21.17 5.86
CA GLY A 455 6.88 22.35 6.31
C GLY A 455 8.38 22.07 6.34
N GLY A 456 9.07 22.27 5.20
CA GLY A 456 10.46 21.85 5.02
C GLY A 456 10.68 20.32 4.98
N GLY A 457 9.60 19.55 5.08
CA GLY A 457 9.52 18.09 5.14
C GLY A 457 8.07 17.67 5.40
N LEU A 458 7.84 16.40 5.71
CA LEU A 458 6.54 15.86 6.16
C LEU A 458 6.57 15.67 7.67
N ALA A 459 5.49 16.03 8.35
CA ALA A 459 5.31 15.75 9.78
C ALA A 459 4.02 14.97 9.98
N LEU A 460 4.12 13.88 10.73
CA LEU A 460 3.03 13.00 11.12
C LEU A 460 2.82 13.15 12.63
N VAL A 461 1.66 13.61 13.02
CA VAL A 461 1.25 13.81 14.42
C VAL A 461 0.11 12.87 14.74
N TYR A 462 0.14 12.23 15.90
CA TYR A 462 -0.98 11.43 16.38
C TYR A 462 -2.08 12.34 16.94
N ALA A 463 -3.32 12.19 16.48
CA ALA A 463 -4.36 13.20 16.63
C ALA A 463 -4.96 13.34 18.05
N ASP A 464 -4.77 12.36 18.94
CA ASP A 464 -5.46 12.30 20.24
C ASP A 464 -4.53 12.53 21.45
N HIS A 465 -3.56 13.44 21.36
CA HIS A 465 -2.96 13.97 22.58
C HIS A 465 -3.77 15.19 23.08
N PRO A 466 -4.40 15.15 24.28
CA PRO A 466 -5.27 16.22 24.80
C PRO A 466 -4.61 17.59 24.99
N SER A 467 -3.33 17.75 24.66
CA SER A 467 -2.53 18.94 24.92
C SER A 467 -2.46 19.95 23.75
N ASP A 468 -2.92 19.59 22.55
CA ASP A 468 -2.69 20.44 21.35
C ASP A 468 -3.84 21.39 20.99
N ASP A 469 -5.03 21.28 21.60
CA ASP A 469 -6.16 22.20 21.32
C ASP A 469 -5.97 23.61 21.91
N HIS A 470 -4.91 23.86 22.70
CA HIS A 470 -4.64 25.18 23.30
C HIS A 470 -3.65 26.05 22.52
N LEU A 471 -3.01 25.57 21.45
CA LEU A 471 -1.92 26.31 20.77
C LEU A 471 -2.23 26.83 19.36
N VAL A 472 -3.49 26.75 18.89
CA VAL A 472 -3.86 27.20 17.53
C VAL A 472 -4.93 28.30 17.52
N GLN A 473 -5.18 28.97 18.65
CA GLN A 473 -5.97 30.22 18.67
C GLN A 473 -5.17 31.40 19.22
N SER A 474 -4.30 31.95 18.39
CA SER A 474 -3.99 33.39 18.27
C SER A 474 -2.98 33.56 17.11
N PRO A 475 -3.10 34.59 16.24
CA PRO A 475 -2.92 35.97 16.69
C PRO A 475 -3.68 37.12 15.95
N THR A 476 -3.87 38.20 16.73
CA THR A 476 -3.74 39.65 16.41
C THR A 476 -4.80 40.41 15.61
N GLY A 477 -5.26 41.54 16.20
CA GLY A 477 -5.82 42.70 15.49
C GLY A 477 -6.47 43.76 16.40
N SER A 478 -5.70 44.78 16.76
CA SER A 478 -6.09 46.15 17.20
C SER A 478 -7.00 46.37 18.42
N ASP A 479 -6.42 46.90 19.50
CA ASP A 479 -6.86 48.22 19.99
C ASP A 479 -5.75 48.89 20.82
N GLN A 480 -5.06 49.83 20.18
CA GLN A 480 -4.46 50.97 20.88
C GLN A 480 -5.55 52.03 20.95
N ARG A 481 -6.14 52.24 22.13
CA ARG A 481 -6.70 53.53 22.50
C ARG A 481 -6.33 53.86 23.94
N GLU A 482 -5.77 55.05 24.06
CA GLU A 482 -5.59 55.82 25.28
C GLU A 482 -6.87 55.82 26.13
N SER A 483 -6.72 55.62 27.43
CA SER A 483 -7.48 56.39 28.41
C SER A 483 -6.76 56.35 29.76
N ASP A 484 -6.03 57.42 30.00
CA ASP A 484 -5.69 57.90 31.32
C ASP A 484 -6.97 58.20 32.13
N ALA A 485 -6.82 58.16 33.46
CA ALA A 485 -7.75 58.65 34.49
C ALA A 485 -8.99 57.81 34.84
N GLY A 486 -9.03 57.30 36.08
CA GLY A 486 -10.24 56.71 36.65
C GLY A 486 -10.20 56.17 38.08
N MET A 487 -9.38 56.72 38.98
CA MET A 487 -9.48 56.46 40.43
C MET A 487 -10.78 57.05 40.99
N ARG A 488 -11.69 56.21 41.50
CA ARG A 488 -12.88 56.65 42.26
C ARG A 488 -12.67 56.40 43.76
N GLY A 489 -12.49 57.48 44.52
CA GLY A 489 -12.82 57.56 45.95
C GLY A 489 -14.06 58.47 46.13
N PRO A 490 -14.89 58.31 47.18
CA PRO A 490 -16.14 59.04 47.32
C PRO A 490 -16.01 60.24 48.27
N ILE A 491 -16.55 61.41 47.89
CA ILE A 491 -16.80 62.57 48.78
C ILE A 491 -18.14 63.25 48.38
N PRO A 492 -18.93 63.81 49.33
CA PRO A 492 -20.37 63.93 49.23
C PRO A 492 -20.89 65.29 48.71
N ALA A 493 -22.19 65.30 48.44
CA ALA A 493 -22.99 66.41 47.91
C ALA A 493 -23.09 67.62 48.85
N ARG A 494 -22.99 68.83 48.27
CA ARG A 494 -23.68 70.03 48.79
C ARG A 494 -23.96 71.07 47.70
N SER A 495 -25.26 71.30 47.50
CA SER A 495 -25.98 72.56 47.22
C SER A 495 -25.31 73.71 46.45
N GLY A 496 -25.93 74.11 45.33
CA GLY A 496 -25.83 75.46 44.78
C GLY A 496 -26.37 75.58 43.34
N ARG A 497 -27.60 76.09 43.18
CA ARG A 497 -28.13 76.66 41.92
C ARG A 497 -27.80 78.17 41.87
N PRO A 498 -28.13 78.93 40.80
CA PRO A 498 -27.70 78.80 39.41
C PRO A 498 -27.21 80.16 38.83
N GLY A 499 -26.58 80.17 37.66
CA GLY A 499 -26.27 81.39 36.91
C GLY A 499 -26.15 81.11 35.41
N VAL A 500 -27.02 81.73 34.64
CA VAL A 500 -27.22 81.67 33.16
C VAL A 500 -26.76 83.03 32.60
N PRO A 501 -26.65 83.32 31.28
CA PRO A 501 -26.14 82.58 30.10
C PRO A 501 -25.00 83.34 29.38
N GLY A 502 -24.42 82.75 28.35
CA GLY A 502 -23.70 83.51 27.32
C GLY A 502 -23.49 82.70 26.03
N SER A 503 -24.21 83.11 24.99
CA SER A 503 -23.83 83.19 23.56
C SER A 503 -22.43 82.69 23.19
N SER A 504 -22.11 82.11 22.04
CA SER A 504 -22.79 81.82 20.77
C SER A 504 -21.67 81.47 19.77
N VAL A 505 -22.03 80.78 18.68
CA VAL A 505 -21.34 80.77 17.37
C VAL A 505 -20.13 79.82 17.18
N TRP A 506 -20.43 78.75 16.43
CA TRP A 506 -19.75 78.23 15.24
C TRP A 506 -18.24 78.47 15.05
N ASN A 507 -17.49 77.37 14.99
CA ASN A 507 -16.80 76.90 13.78
C ASN A 507 -16.71 75.38 13.77
#